data_AF-A0A369QMY2-F1
#
_entry.id   AF-A0A369QMY2-F1
#
_cell.length_a   1.000
_cell.length_b   1.000
_cell.length_c   1.000
_cell.angle_alpha   90.00
_cell.angle_beta   90.00
_cell.angle_gamma   90.00
#
_symmetry.space_group_name_H-M   'P 1'
#
loop_
_entity.id
_entity.type
_entity.pdbx_description
1 polymer ?
#
loop_
_entity_poly.entity_id
_entity_poly.type
_entity_poly.pdbx_seq_one_letter_code
_entity_poly.pdbx_strand_id
1 'polypeptide(L)' 'MRPELEDIKQLEDLVNGSLPEEQAQDLEIRLLWDQSWQLALRQQQVAYQAIRAAGRQQLRAELKSIHARLFS' A
#
# COMPACT_ATOMS: atom_id res chain seq x y z
N MET A 1 -15.65 4.39 16.78
CA MET A 1 -14.34 4.21 16.13
C MET A 1 -13.82 5.59 15.73
N ARG A 2 -12.50 5.86 15.71
CA ARG A 2 -12.00 7.20 15.32
C ARG A 2 -12.20 7.38 13.80
N PRO A 3 -12.88 8.43 13.32
CA PRO A 3 -13.23 8.60 11.90
C PRO A 3 -12.00 8.54 10.96
N GLU A 4 -10.88 9.09 11.43
CA GLU A 4 -9.59 9.10 10.70
C GLU A 4 -9.06 7.70 10.37
N LEU A 5 -9.35 6.69 11.22
CA LEU A 5 -8.93 5.31 10.97
C LEU A 5 -9.82 4.62 9.93
N GLU A 6 -11.06 5.06 9.80
CA GLU A 6 -12.02 4.52 8.84
C GLU A 6 -11.71 5.00 7.43
N ASP A 7 -11.35 6.29 7.29
CA ASP A 7 -10.87 6.89 6.05
C ASP A 7 -9.60 6.21 5.53
N ILE A 8 -8.64 5.95 6.44
CA ILE A 8 -7.40 5.21 6.11
C ILE A 8 -7.75 3.83 5.57
N LYS A 9 -8.62 3.09 6.26
CA LYS A 9 -9.00 1.73 5.88
C LYS A 9 -9.69 1.69 4.51
N GLN A 10 -10.58 2.64 4.24
CA GLN A 10 -11.25 2.74 2.93
C GLN A 10 -10.26 2.96 1.78
N LEU A 11 -9.25 3.81 1.99
CA LEU A 11 -8.18 4.01 1.01
C LEU A 11 -7.30 2.76 0.85
N GLU A 12 -7.01 2.05 1.94
CA GLU A 12 -6.27 0.77 1.88
C GLU A 12 -7.05 -0.29 1.10
N ASP A 13 -8.34 -0.41 1.34
CA ASP A 13 -9.20 -1.35 0.63
C ASP A 13 -9.29 -1.01 -0.87
N LEU A 14 -9.33 0.28 -1.21
CA LEU A 14 -9.24 0.75 -2.59
C LEU A 14 -7.90 0.37 -3.25
N VAL A 15 -6.77 0.62 -2.57
CA VAL A 15 -5.42 0.28 -3.09
C VAL A 15 -5.24 -1.23 -3.28
N ASN A 16 -5.84 -2.03 -2.40
CA ASN A 16 -5.75 -3.49 -2.47
C ASN A 16 -6.75 -4.11 -3.46
N GLY A 17 -7.69 -3.33 -4.01
CA GLY A 17 -8.76 -3.82 -4.87
C GLY A 17 -9.73 -4.76 -4.14
N SER A 18 -9.88 -4.59 -2.82
CA SER A 18 -10.78 -5.41 -1.99
C SER A 18 -12.20 -4.83 -1.90
N LEU A 19 -12.43 -3.63 -2.45
CA LEU A 19 -13.74 -2.99 -2.45
C LEU A 19 -14.66 -3.58 -3.53
N PRO A 20 -15.97 -3.71 -3.23
CA PRO A 20 -17.00 -3.85 -4.26
C PRO A 20 -16.94 -2.71 -5.26
N GLU A 21 -17.26 -2.99 -6.53
CA GLU A 21 -17.14 -2.03 -7.63
C GLU A 21 -17.89 -0.71 -7.37
N GLU A 22 -19.11 -0.78 -6.83
CA GLU A 22 -19.91 0.41 -6.48
C GLU A 22 -19.22 1.29 -5.43
N GLN A 23 -18.63 0.68 -4.40
CA GLN A 23 -17.91 1.41 -3.36
C GLN A 23 -16.58 1.98 -3.86
N ALA A 24 -15.92 1.28 -4.77
CA ALA A 24 -14.72 1.78 -5.43
C ALA A 24 -15.04 3.03 -6.27
N GLN A 25 -16.13 2.99 -7.05
CA GLN A 25 -16.58 4.14 -7.87
C GLN A 25 -16.94 5.36 -7.00
N ASP A 26 -17.64 5.18 -5.88
CA ASP A 26 -17.96 6.27 -4.96
C ASP A 26 -16.69 6.94 -4.40
N LEU A 27 -15.69 6.13 -4.03
CA LEU A 27 -14.41 6.62 -3.55
C LEU A 27 -13.60 7.30 -4.65
N GLU A 28 -13.62 6.77 -5.88
CA GLU A 28 -12.99 7.41 -7.04
C GLU A 28 -13.60 8.78 -7.32
N ILE A 29 -14.94 8.90 -7.27
CA ILE A 29 -15.64 10.18 -7.44
C ILE A 29 -15.21 11.17 -6.35
N ARG A 30 -15.14 10.74 -5.09
CA ARG A 30 -14.66 11.59 -3.98
C ARG A 30 -13.23 12.08 -4.23
N LEU A 31 -12.37 11.18 -4.69
CA LEU A 31 -10.98 11.48 -5.00
C LEU A 31 -10.82 12.48 -6.15
N LEU A 32 -11.84 12.75 -6.97
CA LEU A 32 -11.77 13.78 -8.01
C LEU A 32 -11.69 15.21 -7.44
N TRP A 33 -12.24 15.45 -6.25
CA TRP A 33 -12.38 16.80 -5.70
C TRP A 33 -11.80 16.96 -4.29
N ASP A 34 -11.67 15.88 -3.51
CA ASP A 34 -11.12 15.95 -2.15
C ASP A 34 -9.58 15.82 -2.16
N GLN A 35 -8.90 16.98 -2.14
CA GLN A 35 -7.43 17.03 -2.15
C GLN A 35 -6.78 16.38 -0.92
N SER A 36 -7.45 16.39 0.23
CA SER A 36 -6.91 15.78 1.44
C SER A 36 -6.84 14.25 1.29
N TRP A 37 -7.88 13.67 0.71
CA TRP A 37 -7.95 12.25 0.38
C TRP A 37 -6.97 11.85 -0.73
N GLN A 38 -6.81 12.69 -1.76
CA GLN A 38 -5.78 12.47 -2.78
C GLN A 38 -4.37 12.40 -2.16
N LEU A 39 -4.06 13.31 -1.22
CA LEU A 39 -2.76 13.34 -0.55
C LEU A 39 -2.57 12.09 0.32
N ALA A 40 -3.57 11.71 1.11
CA ALA A 40 -3.54 10.52 1.95
C ALA A 40 -3.31 9.24 1.12
N LEU A 41 -4.03 9.09 0.01
CA LEU A 41 -3.86 7.97 -0.91
C LEU A 41 -2.44 7.90 -1.49
N ARG A 42 -1.90 9.03 -1.96
CA ARG A 42 -0.53 9.08 -2.49
C ARG A 42 0.50 8.71 -1.42
N GLN A 43 0.34 9.18 -0.18
CA GLN A 43 1.24 8.85 0.91
C GLN A 43 1.23 7.36 1.23
N GLN A 44 0.05 6.72 1.28
CA GLN A 44 -0.07 5.28 1.47
C GLN A 44 0.62 4.50 0.34
N GLN A 45 0.39 4.87 -0.92
CA GLN A 45 1.02 4.23 -2.07
C GLN A 45 2.55 4.31 -2.00
N VAL A 46 3.11 5.48 -1.67
CA VAL A 46 4.55 5.68 -1.50
C VAL A 46 5.09 4.83 -0.34
N ALA A 47 4.41 4.82 0.80
CA ALA A 47 4.82 4.02 1.96
C ALA A 47 4.86 2.52 1.63
N TYR A 48 3.82 1.99 0.98
CA TYR A 48 3.79 0.58 0.57
C TYR A 48 4.86 0.25 -0.46
N GLN A 49 5.11 1.13 -1.43
CA GLN A 49 6.20 0.94 -2.40
C GLN A 49 7.56 0.89 -1.71
N ALA A 50 7.82 1.80 -0.76
CA ALA A 50 9.07 1.83 0.01
C ALA A 50 9.27 0.56 0.83
N ILE A 51 8.23 0.12 1.57
CA ILE A 51 8.27 -1.12 2.36
C ILE A 51 8.53 -2.33 1.46
N ARG A 52 7.82 -2.45 0.34
CA ARG A 52 8.02 -3.57 -0.62
C ARG A 52 9.44 -3.54 -1.20
N ALA A 53 9.98 -2.38 -1.52
CA ALA A 53 11.34 -2.25 -2.05
C ALA A 53 12.40 -2.68 -1.02
N ALA A 54 12.29 -2.19 0.22
CA ALA A 54 13.17 -2.56 1.31
C ALA A 54 13.11 -4.07 1.59
N GLY A 55 11.90 -4.64 1.69
CA GLY A 55 11.70 -6.08 1.90
C GLY A 55 12.33 -6.92 0.78
N ARG A 56 12.16 -6.53 -0.49
CA ARG A 56 12.82 -7.22 -1.62
C ARG A 56 14.35 -7.15 -1.55
N GLN A 57 14.91 -6.02 -1.14
CA GLN A 57 16.35 -5.88 -0.98
C GLN A 57 16.87 -6.80 0.13
N GLN A 58 16.16 -6.85 1.26
CA GLN A 58 16.49 -7.74 2.37
C GLN A 58 16.42 -9.21 1.96
N LEU A 59 15.32 -9.65 1.34
CA LEU A 59 15.14 -11.01 0.83
C LEU A 59 16.27 -11.43 -0.12
N ARG A 60 16.69 -10.52 -1.02
CA ARG A 60 17.83 -10.77 -1.92
C ARG A 60 19.14 -10.95 -1.15
N ALA A 61 19.38 -10.16 -0.10
CA ALA A 61 20.58 -10.30 0.72
C ALA A 61 20.59 -11.63 1.49
N GLU A 62 19.45 -12.01 2.07
CA GLU A 62 19.28 -13.28 2.78
C GLU A 62 19.49 -14.48 1.85
N LEU A 63 18.89 -14.46 0.65
CA LEU A 63 19.08 -15.51 -0.35
C LEU A 63 20.54 -15.66 -0.78
N LYS A 64 21.25 -14.54 -1.00
CA LYS A 64 22.70 -14.57 -1.30
C LYS A 64 23.50 -15.17 -0.15
N SER A 65 23.19 -14.81 1.09
CA SER A 65 23.83 -15.38 2.28
C SER A 65 23.58 -16.89 2.40
N ILE A 66 22.34 -17.35 2.16
CA ILE A 66 21.99 -18.77 2.20
C ILE A 66 22.75 -19.52 1.10
N HIS A 67 22.74 -19.02 -0.13
CA HIS A 67 23.46 -19.63 -1.24
C HIS A 67 24.97 -19.74 -0.95
N ALA A 68 25.56 -18.67 -0.42
CA ALA A 68 26.98 -18.68 -0.04
C ALA A 68 27.29 -19.74 1.02
N ARG A 69 26.37 -20.02 1.96
CA ARG A 69 26.57 -21.09 2.97
C ARG A 69 26.40 -22.50 2.43
N LEU A 70 25.50 -22.68 1.46
CA LEU A 70 25.15 -24.01 0.93
C LEU A 70 26.11 -24.49 -0.17
N PHE A 71 26.76 -23.57 -0.87
CA PHE A 71 27.61 -23.86 -2.03
C PHE A 71 29.04 -23.29 -1.90
N SER A 72 29.49 -23.00 -0.68
CA SER A 72 30.90 -22.76 -0.36
C SER A 72 31.62 -24.04 0.01
#